data_AF-A0A968PZZ1-F1
#
_entry.id   AF-A0A968PZZ1-F1
#
_cell.length_a   1.000
_cell.length_b   1.000
_cell.length_c   1.000
_cell.angle_alpha   90.00
_cell.angle_beta   90.00
_cell.angle_gamma   90.00
#
_symmetry.space_group_name_H-M   'P 1'
#
loop_
_entity.id
_entity.type
_entity.pdbx_description
1 polymer ?
#
loop_
_entity_poly.entity_id
_entity_poly.type
_entity_poly.pdbx_seq_one_letter_code
_entity_poly.pdbx_strand_id
1 'polypeptide(L)'
;MAPARASTLQSWSFNAETNQLVFTTDTGVTPRAQMLFNPMRVVIDLPNTQMGNSPASQTVGGAVREVRAGQFDRQTTRLVVELTEGYALNPQDVKVQGLLSNQWVVQLPPPSQASPGATPAPAGATIPPPSTTANQVQGASGAGAEATLNGVVTTGDGFLIRLSGSAPEPTVTFKGEGPDDRLAIIDLPNTAVAANLRPGELPNYRYSIIAWEILQQDTSPPSTRITLKLGPSSPDWRALRNNSGIILLPPAVCPSAAYPMSLPPWR
;
A
#
# COMPACT_ATOMS: atom_id res chain seq x y z
N MET A 1 -25.96 23.16 11.40
CA MET A 1 -24.56 22.68 11.45
C MET A 1 -23.70 23.69 10.72
N ALA A 2 -22.69 24.26 11.38
CA ALA A 2 -21.73 25.16 10.72
C ALA A 2 -20.71 24.32 9.92
N PRO A 3 -20.19 24.81 8.79
CA PRO A 3 -19.16 24.09 8.04
C PRO A 3 -17.91 23.89 8.92
N ALA A 4 -17.37 22.68 8.93
CA ALA A 4 -16.07 22.41 9.54
C ALA A 4 -15.01 23.23 8.78
N ARG A 5 -14.26 24.08 9.47
CA ARG A 5 -13.16 24.84 8.87
C ARG A 5 -12.07 23.86 8.44
N ALA A 6 -11.62 23.98 7.19
CA ALA A 6 -10.41 23.29 6.75
C ALA A 6 -9.20 23.87 7.48
N SER A 7 -8.28 23.01 7.91
CA SER A 7 -6.99 23.41 8.45
C SER A 7 -6.08 23.97 7.36
N THR A 8 -5.01 24.65 7.74
CA THR A 8 -3.99 25.20 6.86
C THR A 8 -2.62 24.67 7.26
N LEU A 9 -1.84 24.17 6.29
CA LEU A 9 -0.42 23.88 6.48
C LEU A 9 0.35 25.20 6.64
N GLN A 10 0.82 25.47 7.86
CA GLN A 10 1.51 26.72 8.19
C GLN A 10 2.98 26.68 7.85
N SER A 11 3.65 25.59 8.20
CA SER A 11 5.07 25.37 7.94
C SER A 11 5.41 23.90 7.83
N TRP A 12 6.52 23.62 7.13
CA TRP A 12 7.19 22.33 7.16
C TRP A 12 8.68 22.52 6.88
N SER A 13 9.51 21.59 7.35
CA SER A 13 10.94 21.56 7.08
C SER A 13 11.49 20.15 7.16
N PHE A 14 12.49 19.85 6.34
CA PHE A 14 13.23 18.59 6.41
C PHE A 14 14.66 18.82 6.88
N ASN A 15 15.10 18.08 7.90
CA ASN A 15 16.48 18.04 8.37
C ASN A 15 17.14 16.73 7.91
N ALA A 16 18.15 16.83 7.05
CA ALA A 16 18.87 15.69 6.50
C ALA A 16 19.86 15.03 7.49
N GLU A 17 20.35 15.78 8.48
CA GLU A 17 21.23 15.23 9.52
C GLU A 17 20.47 14.29 10.45
N THR A 18 19.21 14.61 10.74
CA THR A 18 18.34 13.81 11.61
C THR A 18 17.31 12.98 10.86
N ASN A 19 17.25 13.05 9.52
CA ASN A 19 16.25 12.39 8.68
C ASN A 19 14.80 12.66 9.15
N GLN A 20 14.52 13.92 9.47
CA GLN A 20 13.28 14.31 10.13
C GLN A 20 12.52 15.34 9.32
N LEU A 21 11.27 15.04 9.01
CA LEU A 21 10.30 16.01 8.50
C LEU A 21 9.45 16.52 9.66
N VAL A 22 9.42 17.83 9.88
CA VAL A 22 8.54 18.47 10.87
C VAL A 22 7.55 19.34 10.13
N PHE A 23 6.28 19.31 10.52
CA PHE A 23 5.26 20.20 9.97
C PHE A 23 4.26 20.67 11.02
N THR A 24 3.71 21.86 10.78
CA THR A 24 2.75 22.52 11.67
C THR A 24 1.53 22.98 10.89
N THR A 25 0.37 22.79 11.49
CA THR A 25 -0.95 23.21 10.99
C THR A 25 -1.60 24.22 11.93
N ASP A 26 -2.59 24.97 11.45
CA ASP A 26 -3.30 25.96 12.27
C ASP A 26 -4.28 25.33 13.28
N THR A 27 -4.73 24.10 13.02
CA THR A 27 -5.67 23.33 13.84
C THR A 27 -5.25 21.86 13.86
N GLY A 28 -5.92 21.04 14.67
CA GLY A 28 -5.54 19.64 14.78
C GLY A 28 -5.84 18.84 13.52
N VAL A 29 -4.86 18.07 13.05
CA VAL A 29 -5.01 17.15 11.91
C VAL A 29 -4.44 15.79 12.26
N THR A 30 -5.04 14.73 11.73
CA THR A 30 -4.46 13.38 11.78
C THR A 30 -3.86 13.03 10.42
N PRO A 31 -2.52 13.04 10.27
CA PRO A 31 -1.87 12.73 9.00
C PRO A 31 -2.00 11.26 8.64
N ARG A 32 -1.93 10.98 7.34
CA ARG A 32 -1.90 9.62 6.78
C ARG A 32 -0.61 9.43 6.01
N ALA A 33 0.28 8.60 6.52
CA ALA A 33 1.52 8.27 5.83
C ALA A 33 1.38 7.00 4.98
N GLN A 34 2.03 7.00 3.83
CA GLN A 34 2.14 5.86 2.92
C GLN A 34 3.49 5.90 2.20
N MET A 35 3.90 4.78 1.61
CA MET A 35 5.11 4.70 0.79
C MET A 35 4.77 4.37 -0.66
N LEU A 36 5.44 5.05 -1.59
CA LEU A 36 5.44 4.75 -3.01
C LEU A 36 6.83 4.30 -3.42
N PHE A 37 6.93 3.48 -4.46
CA PHE A 37 8.19 2.97 -4.99
C PHE A 37 8.41 3.47 -6.41
N ASN A 38 9.68 3.47 -6.84
CA ASN A 38 10.16 3.87 -8.17
C ASN A 38 9.86 5.33 -8.58
N PRO A 39 10.63 6.31 -8.07
CA PRO A 39 11.60 6.21 -6.98
C PRO A 39 10.89 6.09 -5.61
N MET A 40 11.61 5.68 -4.57
CA MET A 40 11.00 5.54 -3.25
C MET A 40 10.54 6.91 -2.72
N ARG A 41 9.30 6.99 -2.24
CA ARG A 41 8.69 8.20 -1.70
C ARG A 41 7.95 7.90 -0.41
N VAL A 42 8.16 8.71 0.61
CA VAL A 42 7.28 8.77 1.78
C VAL A 42 6.26 9.87 1.52
N VAL A 43 4.98 9.52 1.50
CA VAL A 43 3.88 10.44 1.21
C VAL A 43 3.05 10.61 2.47
N ILE A 44 2.81 11.86 2.85
CA ILE A 44 2.03 12.24 4.03
C ILE A 44 0.85 13.08 3.56
N ASP A 45 -0.35 12.51 3.64
CA ASP A 45 -1.59 13.19 3.33
C ASP A 45 -2.18 13.84 4.59
N LEU A 46 -2.59 15.10 4.46
CA LEU A 46 -3.24 15.91 5.49
C LEU A 46 -4.70 16.14 5.06
N PRO A 47 -5.65 15.33 5.56
CA PRO A 47 -7.05 15.49 5.23
C PRO A 47 -7.61 16.80 5.77
N ASN A 48 -8.62 17.34 5.08
CA ASN A 48 -9.25 18.62 5.39
C ASN A 48 -8.25 19.77 5.60
N THR A 49 -7.14 19.76 4.84
CA THR A 49 -6.07 20.75 4.96
C THR A 49 -5.85 21.46 3.64
N GLN A 50 -5.68 22.78 3.69
CA GLN A 50 -5.30 23.64 2.58
C GLN A 50 -3.81 23.97 2.67
N MET A 51 -3.18 24.21 1.53
CA MET A 51 -1.83 24.70 1.46
C MET A 51 -1.78 26.18 1.89
N GLY A 52 -1.02 26.49 2.94
CA GLY A 52 -0.75 27.88 3.34
C GLY A 52 0.46 28.48 2.63
N ASN A 53 1.06 29.52 3.22
CA ASN A 53 2.27 30.18 2.71
C ASN A 53 3.57 29.38 2.95
N SER A 54 3.46 28.06 3.09
CA SER A 54 4.63 27.18 3.20
C SER A 54 5.37 27.06 1.86
N PRO A 55 6.69 26.81 1.87
CA PRO A 55 7.42 26.53 0.64
C PRO A 55 6.83 25.32 -0.10
N ALA A 56 6.84 25.35 -1.43
CA ALA A 56 6.34 24.24 -2.24
C ALA A 56 7.33 23.06 -2.29
N SER A 57 8.63 23.33 -2.15
CA SER A 57 9.65 22.29 -2.11
C SER A 57 10.94 22.73 -1.43
N GLN A 58 11.75 21.73 -1.08
CA GLN A 58 13.08 21.84 -0.51
C GLN A 58 13.94 20.76 -1.19
N THR A 59 14.90 21.18 -2.01
CA THR A 59 15.95 20.28 -2.51
C THR A 59 16.88 19.93 -1.35
N VAL A 60 17.17 18.63 -1.18
CA VAL A 60 17.99 18.13 -0.08
C VAL A 60 19.34 17.65 -0.61
N GLY A 61 19.32 16.63 -1.48
CA GLY A 61 20.52 16.00 -2.03
C GLY A 61 21.03 14.81 -1.20
N GLY A 62 21.80 13.93 -1.84
CA GLY A 62 22.25 12.67 -1.23
C GLY A 62 21.18 11.58 -1.32
N ALA A 63 20.85 10.93 -0.21
CA ALA A 63 19.88 9.83 -0.18
C ALA A 63 18.42 10.30 -0.29
N VAL A 64 18.12 11.48 0.24
CA VAL A 64 16.85 12.18 0.03
C VAL A 64 17.07 13.21 -1.07
N ARG A 65 16.35 13.08 -2.17
CA ARG A 65 16.47 13.99 -3.32
C ARG A 65 15.82 15.32 -2.99
N GLU A 66 14.56 15.28 -2.58
CA GLU A 66 13.72 16.46 -2.41
C GLU A 66 12.54 16.17 -1.49
N VAL A 67 12.09 17.19 -0.77
CA VAL A 67 10.78 17.19 -0.10
C VAL A 67 9.87 18.20 -0.78
N ARG A 68 8.63 17.83 -1.05
CA ARG A 68 7.62 18.67 -1.70
C ARG A 68 6.35 18.74 -0.86
N ALA A 69 5.70 19.89 -0.87
CA ALA A 69 4.35 20.06 -0.34
C ALA A 69 3.45 20.63 -1.43
N GLY A 70 2.23 20.12 -1.54
CA GLY A 70 1.29 20.56 -2.57
C GLY A 70 -0.15 20.25 -2.21
N GLN A 71 -1.08 21.02 -2.75
CA GLN A 71 -2.49 20.65 -2.73
C GLN A 71 -2.68 19.43 -3.65
N PHE A 72 -3.06 18.28 -3.09
CA PHE A 72 -3.31 17.07 -3.87
C PHE A 72 -4.72 17.09 -4.48
N ASP A 73 -5.70 17.50 -3.69
CA ASP A 73 -7.08 17.74 -4.09
C ASP A 73 -7.69 18.87 -3.25
N ARG A 74 -8.96 19.23 -3.47
CA ARG A 74 -9.63 20.35 -2.78
C ARG A 74 -9.67 20.24 -1.25
N GLN A 75 -9.46 19.06 -0.68
CA GLN A 75 -9.52 18.80 0.76
C GLN A 75 -8.22 18.23 1.32
N THR A 76 -7.23 17.89 0.49
CA THR A 76 -6.02 17.21 0.96
C THR A 76 -4.75 17.94 0.54
N THR A 77 -3.94 18.35 1.51
CA THR A 77 -2.55 18.76 1.30
C THR A 77 -1.64 17.54 1.44
N ARG A 78 -0.69 17.36 0.52
CA ARG A 78 0.24 16.22 0.50
C ARG A 78 1.68 16.71 0.64
N LEU A 79 2.42 16.11 1.58
CA LEU A 79 3.87 16.19 1.64
C LEU A 79 4.49 14.92 1.05
N VAL A 80 5.57 15.05 0.28
CA VAL A 80 6.28 13.94 -0.36
C VAL A 80 7.77 14.08 -0.10
N VAL A 81 8.35 13.13 0.61
CA VAL A 81 9.81 12.96 0.70
C VAL A 81 10.24 11.98 -0.37
N GLU A 82 10.91 12.45 -1.41
CA GLU A 82 11.42 11.62 -2.50
C GLU A 82 12.88 11.24 -2.26
N LEU A 83 13.18 9.95 -2.37
CA LEU A 83 14.54 9.42 -2.28
C LEU A 83 15.21 9.43 -3.65
N THR A 84 16.53 9.51 -3.62
CA THR A 84 17.37 9.31 -4.80
C THR A 84 17.28 7.87 -5.27
N GLU A 85 17.31 7.66 -6.59
CA GLU A 85 17.31 6.30 -7.16
C GLU A 85 18.43 5.43 -6.57
N GLY A 86 18.11 4.17 -6.32
CA GLY A 86 19.02 3.22 -5.68
C GLY A 86 19.04 3.29 -4.15
N TYR A 87 18.33 4.23 -3.52
CA TYR A 87 18.11 4.23 -2.06
C TYR A 87 16.76 3.64 -1.68
N ALA A 88 16.73 2.96 -0.53
CA ALA A 88 15.56 2.36 0.08
C ALA A 88 15.45 2.72 1.57
N LEU A 89 14.23 2.63 2.10
CA LEU A 89 13.90 2.71 3.52
C LEU A 89 13.13 1.46 3.90
N ASN A 90 13.24 1.03 5.15
CA ASN A 90 12.29 0.09 5.69
C ASN A 90 11.00 0.84 6.08
N PRO A 91 9.84 0.50 5.50
CA PRO A 91 8.59 1.17 5.81
C PRO A 91 8.18 1.12 7.29
N GLN A 92 8.50 0.02 7.96
CA GLN A 92 8.12 -0.20 9.36
C GLN A 92 8.87 0.71 10.34
N ASP A 93 10.01 1.25 9.90
CA ASP A 93 10.85 2.10 10.74
C ASP A 93 10.54 3.60 10.56
N VAL A 94 9.60 3.95 9.67
CA VAL A 94 9.10 5.33 9.54
C VAL A 94 8.11 5.60 10.67
N LYS A 95 8.43 6.58 11.53
CA LYS A 95 7.61 6.92 12.69
C LYS A 95 6.93 8.27 12.48
N VAL A 96 5.60 8.29 12.57
CA VAL A 96 4.80 9.53 12.52
C VAL A 96 4.29 9.80 13.93
N GLN A 97 4.73 10.90 14.53
CA GLN A 97 4.48 11.23 15.93
C GLN A 97 3.88 12.64 16.04
N GLY A 98 2.79 12.77 16.77
CA GLY A 98 2.24 14.07 17.14
C GLY A 98 3.02 14.63 18.32
N LEU A 99 3.69 15.76 18.12
CA LEU A 99 4.34 16.51 19.21
C LEU A 99 3.29 17.34 19.97
N LEU A 100 2.36 17.92 19.20
CA LEU A 100 1.16 18.61 19.66
C LEU A 100 0.00 18.21 18.74
N SER A 101 -1.24 18.61 19.07
CA SER A 101 -2.40 18.32 18.22
C SER A 101 -2.27 18.84 16.78
N ASN A 102 -1.48 19.89 16.56
CA ASN A 102 -1.26 20.54 15.27
C ASN A 102 0.20 20.49 14.78
N GLN A 103 1.10 19.79 15.49
CA GLN A 103 2.52 19.68 15.15
C GLN A 103 2.94 18.22 15.11
N TRP A 104 3.58 17.84 14.01
CA TRP A 104 3.92 16.46 13.73
C TRP A 104 5.37 16.32 13.31
N VAL A 105 5.94 15.18 13.69
CA VAL A 105 7.29 14.75 13.35
C VAL A 105 7.19 13.43 12.60
N VAL A 106 7.80 13.37 11.42
CA VAL A 106 7.97 12.14 10.65
C VAL A 106 9.46 11.81 10.65
N GLN A 107 9.80 10.79 11.42
CA GLN A 107 11.17 10.27 11.53
C GLN A 107 11.37 9.20 10.46
N LEU A 108 12.31 9.42 9.56
CA LEU A 108 12.72 8.43 8.58
C LEU A 108 13.89 7.61 9.16
N PRO A 109 13.98 6.30 8.86
CA PRO A 109 15.17 5.53 9.17
C PRO A 109 16.35 5.97 8.27
N PRO A 110 17.58 5.59 8.63
CA PRO A 110 18.73 5.76 7.75
C PRO A 110 18.47 5.07 6.39
N PRO A 111 18.57 5.78 5.26
CA PRO A 111 18.43 5.18 3.94
C PRO A 111 19.55 4.18 3.65
N SER A 112 19.21 3.02 3.10
CA SER A 112 20.18 2.01 2.65
C SER A 112 20.24 1.96 1.13
N GLN A 113 21.41 1.62 0.57
CA GLN A 113 21.52 1.36 -0.87
C GLN A 113 20.85 0.02 -1.18
N ALA A 114 19.95 0.01 -2.17
CA ALA A 114 19.31 -1.20 -2.65
C ALA A 114 20.31 -2.03 -3.46
N SER A 115 20.70 -3.21 -2.96
CA SER A 115 21.58 -4.14 -3.69
C SER A 115 20.87 -4.70 -4.93
N PRO A 116 21.46 -4.62 -6.14
CA PRO A 116 20.97 -5.34 -7.31
C PRO A 116 21.44 -6.81 -7.25
N GLY A 117 20.50 -7.75 -7.14
CA GLY A 117 20.73 -9.15 -7.51
C GLY A 117 20.74 -10.16 -6.36
N ALA A 118 19.65 -10.91 -6.24
CA ALA A 118 19.67 -12.28 -5.75
C ALA A 118 18.71 -13.10 -6.61
N THR A 119 19.27 -13.87 -7.54
CA THR A 119 18.54 -14.85 -8.37
C THR A 119 18.24 -16.09 -7.50
N PRO A 120 16.99 -16.54 -7.34
CA PRO A 120 16.74 -17.85 -6.74
C PRO A 120 16.91 -18.94 -7.80
N ALA A 121 17.81 -19.89 -7.52
CA ALA A 121 17.92 -21.16 -8.24
C ALA A 121 16.72 -22.08 -7.93
N PRO A 122 16.34 -23.01 -8.82
CA PRO A 122 15.15 -23.83 -8.65
C PRO A 122 15.42 -25.04 -7.73
N ALA A 123 14.57 -25.25 -6.72
CA ALA A 123 14.51 -26.52 -6.00
C ALA A 123 13.10 -26.78 -5.44
N GLY A 124 12.53 -27.93 -5.83
CA GLY A 124 11.68 -28.81 -5.02
C GLY A 124 10.43 -28.23 -4.35
N ALA A 125 9.27 -28.67 -4.82
CA ALA A 125 7.97 -28.42 -4.22
C ALA A 125 7.89 -28.77 -2.72
N THR A 126 7.80 -27.73 -1.89
CA THR A 126 7.12 -27.72 -0.60
C THR A 126 6.51 -26.33 -0.45
N ILE A 127 5.22 -26.24 -0.14
CA ILE A 127 4.52 -24.96 0.06
C ILE A 127 5.12 -24.31 1.31
N PRO A 128 5.86 -23.19 1.20
CA PRO A 128 6.32 -22.46 2.37
C PRO A 128 5.10 -21.74 2.98
N PRO A 129 5.00 -21.59 4.31
CA PRO A 129 4.15 -20.55 4.87
C PRO A 129 4.59 -19.20 4.28
N PRO A 130 3.65 -18.26 3.97
CA PRO A 130 4.00 -16.96 3.42
C PRO A 130 4.71 -16.11 4.49
N SER A 131 6.01 -16.33 4.61
CA SER A 131 6.92 -15.52 5.43
C SER A 131 7.48 -14.33 4.65
N THR A 132 7.01 -14.10 3.42
CA THR A 132 7.59 -13.13 2.51
C THR A 132 7.10 -11.71 2.85
N THR A 133 8.06 -10.84 3.17
CA THR A 133 7.86 -9.38 3.26
C THR A 133 8.00 -8.72 1.88
N ALA A 134 8.15 -9.51 0.83
CA ALA A 134 8.39 -9.05 -0.53
C ALA A 134 7.53 -9.81 -1.53
N ASN A 135 7.19 -9.16 -2.64
CA ASN A 135 6.41 -9.79 -3.70
C ASN A 135 7.12 -11.00 -4.30
N GLN A 136 6.34 -12.02 -4.66
CA GLN A 136 6.78 -13.24 -5.33
C GLN A 136 5.84 -13.58 -6.47
N VAL A 137 6.40 -14.09 -7.56
CA VAL A 137 5.67 -14.62 -8.71
C VAL A 137 6.38 -15.90 -9.12
N GLN A 138 5.64 -17.01 -9.09
CA GLN A 138 6.15 -18.32 -9.48
C GLN A 138 5.14 -19.02 -10.39
N GLY A 139 5.64 -19.55 -11.50
CA GLY A 139 4.83 -20.21 -12.52
C GLY A 139 4.91 -19.48 -13.85
N ALA A 140 5.27 -20.24 -14.89
CA ALA A 140 5.37 -19.75 -16.27
C ALA A 140 4.81 -20.79 -17.27
N SER A 141 4.04 -21.76 -16.79
CA SER A 141 3.58 -22.92 -17.55
C SER A 141 2.06 -22.88 -17.69
N GLY A 142 1.58 -21.97 -18.53
CA GLY A 142 0.16 -21.77 -18.80
C GLY A 142 -0.43 -22.62 -19.93
N ALA A 143 0.11 -23.82 -20.19
CA ALA A 143 -0.46 -24.66 -21.23
C ALA A 143 -1.81 -25.22 -20.77
N GLY A 144 -2.89 -24.88 -21.48
CA GLY A 144 -4.23 -25.43 -21.24
C GLY A 144 -5.16 -24.63 -20.31
N ALA A 145 -4.75 -23.44 -19.83
CA ALA A 145 -5.68 -22.52 -19.18
C ALA A 145 -6.46 -21.69 -20.21
N GLU A 146 -7.74 -21.41 -19.92
CA GLU A 146 -8.56 -20.50 -20.74
C GLU A 146 -8.28 -19.02 -20.46
N ALA A 147 -7.53 -18.71 -19.40
CA ALA A 147 -7.14 -17.36 -19.05
C ALA A 147 -5.67 -17.22 -18.65
N THR A 148 -5.16 -15.99 -18.73
CA THR A 148 -3.80 -15.65 -18.33
C THR A 148 -3.78 -14.38 -17.50
N LEU A 149 -3.14 -14.42 -16.34
CA LEU A 149 -2.86 -13.27 -15.47
C LEU A 149 -1.63 -12.55 -15.98
N ASN A 150 -1.85 -11.34 -16.49
CA ASN A 150 -0.81 -10.52 -17.11
C ASN A 150 -0.24 -9.44 -16.19
N GLY A 151 -0.94 -9.11 -15.10
CA GLY A 151 -0.48 -8.10 -14.16
C GLY A 151 -1.53 -7.68 -13.16
N VAL A 152 -1.12 -6.84 -12.22
CA VAL A 152 -2.01 -6.24 -11.21
C VAL A 152 -1.78 -4.75 -11.21
N VAL A 153 -2.86 -3.98 -11.22
CA VAL A 153 -2.82 -2.51 -11.27
C VAL A 153 -3.54 -1.93 -10.09
N THR A 154 -2.95 -0.92 -9.48
CA THR A 154 -3.62 -0.15 -8.42
C THR A 154 -4.66 0.77 -9.04
N THR A 155 -5.88 0.75 -8.51
CA THR A 155 -6.96 1.69 -8.85
C THR A 155 -7.22 2.63 -7.67
N GLY A 156 -8.14 3.58 -7.80
CA GLY A 156 -8.52 4.48 -6.69
C GLY A 156 -9.21 3.75 -5.54
N ASP A 157 -9.95 2.69 -5.86
CA ASP A 157 -10.79 1.95 -4.92
C ASP A 157 -10.23 0.55 -4.61
N GLY A 158 -9.04 0.18 -5.09
CA GLY A 158 -8.48 -1.15 -4.86
C GLY A 158 -7.46 -1.56 -5.92
N PHE A 159 -7.62 -2.76 -6.47
CA PHE A 159 -6.74 -3.30 -7.51
C PHE A 159 -7.52 -3.94 -8.64
N LEU A 160 -6.95 -3.89 -9.85
CA LEU A 160 -7.40 -4.64 -11.02
C LEU A 160 -6.35 -5.70 -11.37
N ILE A 161 -6.71 -6.96 -11.22
CA ILE A 161 -5.97 -8.11 -11.76
C ILE A 161 -6.32 -8.19 -13.24
N ARG A 162 -5.33 -7.95 -14.11
CA ARG A 162 -5.47 -7.99 -15.56
C ARG A 162 -5.43 -9.42 -16.04
N LEU A 163 -6.55 -9.88 -16.60
CA LEU A 163 -6.67 -11.19 -17.22
C LEU A 163 -6.85 -11.03 -18.73
N SER A 164 -6.30 -11.97 -19.49
CA SER A 164 -6.70 -12.24 -20.88
C SER A 164 -7.43 -13.57 -20.94
N GLY A 165 -8.35 -13.73 -21.89
CA GLY A 165 -9.14 -14.96 -22.02
C GLY A 165 -10.33 -15.03 -21.07
N SER A 166 -10.88 -16.23 -20.89
CA SER A 166 -12.14 -16.45 -20.17
C SER A 166 -11.91 -17.17 -18.84
N ALA A 167 -11.43 -16.45 -17.83
CA ALA A 167 -11.29 -17.03 -16.49
C ALA A 167 -12.67 -17.34 -15.88
N PRO A 168 -12.82 -18.33 -15.00
CA PRO A 168 -14.02 -18.49 -14.18
C PRO A 168 -14.07 -17.45 -13.04
N GLU A 169 -15.14 -17.47 -12.23
CA GLU A 169 -15.25 -16.63 -11.03
C GLU A 169 -14.17 -16.98 -9.99
N PRO A 170 -13.52 -15.99 -9.36
CA PRO A 170 -12.55 -16.23 -8.30
C PRO A 170 -13.22 -16.64 -7.00
N THR A 171 -12.48 -17.38 -6.17
CA THR A 171 -12.84 -17.56 -4.76
C THR A 171 -11.91 -16.76 -3.87
N VAL A 172 -12.43 -16.26 -2.74
CA VAL A 172 -11.66 -15.50 -1.76
C VAL A 172 -11.87 -16.09 -0.39
N THR A 173 -10.76 -16.36 0.30
CA THR A 173 -10.76 -16.89 1.66
C THR A 173 -9.80 -16.10 2.53
N PHE A 174 -10.20 -15.84 3.77
CA PHE A 174 -9.36 -15.17 4.76
C PHE A 174 -8.80 -16.18 5.76
N LYS A 175 -7.54 -16.00 6.16
CA LYS A 175 -6.86 -16.78 7.20
C LYS A 175 -6.08 -15.86 8.12
N GLY A 176 -5.72 -16.34 9.31
CA GLY A 176 -5.01 -15.58 10.33
C GLY A 176 -5.97 -14.78 11.20
N GLU A 177 -5.79 -14.85 12.51
CA GLU A 177 -6.65 -14.18 13.50
C GLU A 177 -5.94 -12.98 14.17
N GLY A 178 -4.62 -12.87 13.99
CA GLY A 178 -3.78 -11.83 14.54
C GLY A 178 -3.51 -10.66 13.59
N PRO A 179 -2.96 -9.55 14.10
CA PRO A 179 -2.71 -8.36 13.30
C PRO A 179 -1.62 -8.53 12.22
N ASP A 180 -0.71 -9.50 12.37
CA ASP A 180 0.47 -9.68 11.52
C ASP A 180 0.48 -10.98 10.69
N ASP A 181 -0.51 -11.85 10.89
CA ASP A 181 -0.64 -13.15 10.21
C ASP A 181 -1.88 -13.24 9.30
N ARG A 182 -2.62 -12.13 9.12
CA ARG A 182 -3.79 -12.08 8.25
C ARG A 182 -3.40 -12.26 6.78
N LEU A 183 -4.09 -13.18 6.11
CA LEU A 183 -3.93 -13.50 4.70
C LEU A 183 -5.26 -13.40 3.98
N ALA A 184 -5.27 -12.77 2.81
CA ALA A 184 -6.32 -12.99 1.81
C ALA A 184 -5.79 -13.95 0.75
N ILE A 185 -6.49 -15.05 0.53
CA ILE A 185 -6.17 -16.05 -0.48
C ILE A 185 -7.21 -15.94 -1.57
N ILE A 186 -6.77 -15.64 -2.79
CA ILE A 186 -7.62 -15.56 -3.98
C ILE A 186 -7.21 -16.68 -4.92
N ASP A 187 -8.13 -17.61 -5.18
CA ASP A 187 -7.91 -18.68 -6.14
C ASP A 187 -8.61 -18.36 -7.47
N LEU A 188 -7.83 -18.44 -8.55
CA LEU A 188 -8.24 -18.23 -9.92
C LEU A 188 -8.20 -19.58 -10.65
N PRO A 189 -9.32 -20.33 -10.70
CA PRO A 189 -9.36 -21.59 -11.44
C PRO A 189 -9.10 -21.36 -12.93
N ASN A 190 -8.61 -22.38 -13.64
CA ASN A 190 -8.42 -22.35 -15.10
C ASN A 190 -7.68 -21.08 -15.61
N THR A 191 -6.67 -20.65 -14.87
CA THR A 191 -5.93 -19.41 -15.09
C THR A 191 -4.43 -19.67 -14.97
N ALA A 192 -3.69 -19.28 -16.01
CA ALA A 192 -2.25 -19.31 -16.06
C ALA A 192 -1.60 -18.01 -15.55
N VAL A 193 -0.38 -18.10 -15.02
CA VAL A 193 0.49 -16.94 -14.76
C VAL A 193 1.27 -16.61 -16.02
N ALA A 194 1.27 -15.34 -16.45
CA ALA A 194 2.01 -14.92 -17.63
C ALA A 194 3.52 -15.07 -17.44
N ALA A 195 4.21 -15.56 -18.47
CA ALA A 195 5.66 -15.81 -18.44
C ALA A 195 6.50 -14.55 -18.23
N ASN A 196 5.95 -13.37 -18.52
CA ASN A 196 6.59 -12.06 -18.35
C ASN A 196 6.19 -11.36 -17.04
N LEU A 197 5.25 -11.89 -16.25
CA LEU A 197 4.89 -11.26 -14.99
C LEU A 197 6.05 -11.31 -14.02
N ARG A 198 6.42 -10.16 -13.45
CA ARG A 198 7.53 -10.07 -12.49
C ARG A 198 7.06 -9.55 -11.13
N PRO A 199 7.68 -9.98 -10.02
CA PRO A 199 7.34 -9.48 -8.69
C PRO A 199 7.43 -7.95 -8.55
N GLY A 200 8.38 -7.32 -9.25
CA GLY A 200 8.56 -5.87 -9.26
C GLY A 200 7.45 -5.08 -9.97
N GLU A 201 6.61 -5.75 -10.75
CA GLU A 201 5.44 -5.14 -11.43
C GLU A 201 4.17 -5.21 -10.56
N LEU A 202 4.20 -6.00 -9.49
CA LEU A 202 3.08 -6.11 -8.57
C LEU A 202 3.02 -4.89 -7.62
N PRO A 203 1.82 -4.39 -7.30
CA PRO A 203 1.66 -3.30 -6.35
C PRO A 203 2.29 -3.62 -4.99
N ASN A 204 2.82 -2.61 -4.32
CA ASN A 204 3.48 -2.77 -3.02
C ASN A 204 2.95 -1.72 -2.04
N TYR A 205 2.71 -2.13 -0.78
CA TYR A 205 2.31 -1.26 0.35
C TYR A 205 1.14 -0.32 0.07
N ARG A 206 0.17 -0.78 -0.72
CA ARG A 206 -1.11 -0.09 -0.96
C ARG A 206 -2.18 -0.77 -0.14
N TYR A 207 -3.01 0.04 0.53
CA TYR A 207 -4.11 -0.41 1.38
C TYR A 207 -3.68 -1.43 2.46
N SER A 208 -2.47 -1.25 3.00
CA SER A 208 -1.87 -2.12 4.01
C SER A 208 -1.67 -3.57 3.57
N ILE A 209 -1.52 -3.84 2.28
CA ILE A 209 -0.98 -5.12 1.80
C ILE A 209 0.55 -5.08 1.92
N ILE A 210 1.10 -6.04 2.67
CA ILE A 210 2.53 -6.18 2.96
C ILE A 210 3.27 -6.82 1.80
N ALA A 211 2.71 -7.87 1.22
CA ALA A 211 3.32 -8.61 0.11
C ALA A 211 2.28 -9.37 -0.70
N TRP A 212 2.60 -9.61 -1.96
CA TRP A 212 1.86 -10.44 -2.90
C TRP A 212 2.66 -11.70 -3.21
N GLU A 213 2.00 -12.84 -3.18
CA GLU A 213 2.57 -14.09 -3.67
C GLU A 213 1.62 -14.66 -4.72
N ILE A 214 2.08 -14.73 -5.98
CA ILE A 214 1.32 -15.27 -7.10
C ILE A 214 1.97 -16.60 -7.50
N LEU A 215 1.25 -17.70 -7.32
CA LEU A 215 1.74 -19.05 -7.61
C LEU A 215 0.84 -19.75 -8.62
N GLN A 216 1.43 -20.34 -9.65
CA GLN A 216 0.77 -21.34 -10.48
C GLN A 216 0.62 -22.64 -9.70
N GLN A 217 -0.61 -23.15 -9.64
CA GLN A 217 -0.95 -24.46 -9.10
C GLN A 217 -0.98 -25.51 -10.21
N ASP A 218 -0.49 -26.70 -9.88
CA ASP A 218 -0.52 -27.88 -10.73
C ASP A 218 -1.89 -28.58 -10.64
N THR A 219 -2.91 -27.92 -11.21
CA THR A 219 -4.25 -28.48 -11.40
C THR A 219 -4.50 -28.73 -12.88
N SER A 220 -5.53 -29.50 -13.23
CA SER A 220 -5.94 -29.71 -14.63
C SER A 220 -7.39 -29.26 -14.82
N PRO A 221 -7.65 -28.13 -15.52
CA PRO A 221 -6.69 -27.16 -16.06
C PRO A 221 -5.93 -26.39 -14.96
N PRO A 222 -4.78 -25.76 -15.26
CA PRO A 222 -3.94 -25.10 -14.26
C PRO A 222 -4.63 -23.89 -13.64
N SER A 223 -4.40 -23.67 -12.34
CA SER A 223 -5.03 -22.60 -11.56
C SER A 223 -3.97 -21.66 -10.99
N THR A 224 -4.32 -20.40 -10.74
CA THR A 224 -3.41 -19.42 -10.12
C THR A 224 -3.91 -19.08 -8.73
N ARG A 225 -3.02 -19.07 -7.73
CA ARG A 225 -3.30 -18.54 -6.39
C ARG A 225 -2.58 -17.24 -6.17
N ILE A 226 -3.31 -16.25 -5.68
CA ILE A 226 -2.78 -14.98 -5.20
C ILE A 226 -2.96 -14.96 -3.69
N THR A 227 -1.86 -14.89 -2.95
CA THR A 227 -1.86 -14.70 -1.50
C THR A 227 -1.45 -13.26 -1.20
N LEU A 228 -2.30 -12.53 -0.49
CA LEU A 228 -2.01 -11.20 0.02
C LEU A 228 -1.66 -11.34 1.50
N LYS A 229 -0.45 -10.94 1.88
CA LYS A 229 -0.11 -10.73 3.28
C LYS A 229 -0.68 -9.39 3.71
N LEU A 230 -1.61 -9.41 4.66
CA LEU A 230 -2.33 -8.23 5.11
C LEU A 230 -1.68 -7.67 6.37
N GLY A 231 -1.53 -6.36 6.42
CA GLY A 231 -1.11 -5.65 7.63
C GLY A 231 -2.28 -5.33 8.57
N PRO A 232 -1.98 -4.84 9.78
CA PRO A 232 -2.99 -4.67 10.84
C PRO A 232 -4.16 -3.76 10.46
N SER A 233 -3.92 -2.77 9.60
CA SER A 233 -4.94 -1.82 9.11
C SER A 233 -5.53 -2.19 7.76
N SER A 234 -5.23 -3.39 7.23
CA SER A 234 -5.79 -3.86 5.97
C SER A 234 -7.28 -4.23 6.15
N PRO A 235 -8.15 -3.78 5.23
CA PRO A 235 -9.55 -4.15 5.23
C PRO A 235 -9.78 -5.61 4.80
N ASP A 236 -10.99 -6.13 5.02
CA ASP A 236 -11.41 -7.45 4.50
C ASP A 236 -11.76 -7.35 3.00
N TRP A 237 -10.80 -7.76 2.17
CA TRP A 237 -10.90 -7.67 0.71
C TRP A 237 -12.05 -8.50 0.11
N ARG A 238 -12.52 -8.09 -1.06
CA ARG A 238 -13.46 -8.86 -1.88
C ARG A 238 -12.97 -8.87 -3.31
N ALA A 239 -13.10 -10.01 -3.99
CA ALA A 239 -12.82 -10.12 -5.41
C ALA A 239 -14.14 -10.15 -6.19
N LEU A 240 -14.22 -9.35 -7.25
CA LEU A 240 -15.36 -9.30 -8.16
C LEU A 240 -14.85 -9.47 -9.59
N ARG A 241 -15.46 -10.37 -10.35
CA ARG A 241 -15.14 -10.52 -11.76
C ARG A 241 -15.89 -9.51 -12.63
N ASN A 242 -15.24 -9.04 -13.69
CA ASN A 242 -15.87 -8.28 -14.76
C ASN A 242 -15.25 -8.63 -16.12
N ASN A 243 -15.71 -7.99 -17.19
CA ASN A 243 -15.20 -8.24 -18.56
C ASN A 243 -13.72 -7.86 -18.76
N SER A 244 -13.12 -7.08 -17.86
CA SER A 244 -11.73 -6.60 -17.96
C SER A 244 -10.75 -7.35 -17.03
N GLY A 245 -11.22 -8.27 -16.20
CA GLY A 245 -10.41 -9.01 -15.24
C GLY A 245 -11.11 -9.19 -13.90
N ILE A 246 -10.33 -9.13 -12.82
CA ILE A 246 -10.84 -9.25 -11.44
C ILE A 246 -10.50 -7.98 -10.69
N ILE A 247 -11.50 -7.37 -10.05
CA ILE A 247 -11.33 -6.23 -9.18
C ILE A 247 -11.24 -6.71 -7.74
N LEU A 248 -10.17 -6.34 -7.05
CA LEU A 248 -10.03 -6.48 -5.60
C LEU A 248 -10.43 -5.17 -4.95
N LEU A 249 -11.49 -5.19 -4.15
CA LEU A 249 -12.01 -4.03 -3.44
C LEU A 249 -11.92 -4.23 -1.94
N PRO A 250 -11.61 -3.19 -1.15
CA PRO A 250 -11.95 -3.18 0.26
C PRO A 250 -13.48 -3.21 0.39
N PRO A 251 -14.04 -3.65 1.53
CA PRO A 251 -15.47 -3.62 1.73
C PRO A 251 -15.95 -2.18 1.60
N ALA A 252 -17.10 -1.98 0.98
CA ALA A 252 -17.77 -0.68 1.02
C ALA A 252 -17.95 -0.32 2.49
N VAL A 253 -17.38 0.81 2.91
CA VAL A 253 -17.73 1.42 4.20
C VAL A 253 -19.22 1.75 4.14
N CYS A 254 -20.05 0.82 4.56
CA CYS A 254 -21.30 1.19 5.18
C CYS A 254 -20.91 1.97 6.45
N PRO A 255 -21.39 3.20 6.67
CA PRO A 255 -21.24 3.84 7.96
C PRO A 255 -22.02 2.99 8.97
N SER A 256 -21.34 2.04 9.62
CA SER A 256 -21.93 1.25 10.69
C SER A 256 -22.19 2.18 11.86
N ALA A 257 -23.48 2.44 12.07
CA ALA A 257 -24.19 2.86 13.27
C ALA A 257 -23.38 3.54 14.37
N ALA A 258 -23.77 4.78 14.66
CA ALA A 258 -23.44 5.50 15.87
C ALA A 258 -23.44 4.57 17.09
N TYR A 259 -22.30 4.47 17.78
CA TYR A 259 -22.29 4.01 19.15
C TYR A 259 -23.18 4.97 19.96
N PRO A 260 -24.25 4.50 20.63
CA PRO A 260 -24.93 5.35 21.59
C PRO A 260 -23.92 5.65 22.71
N MET A 261 -23.55 6.91 22.84
CA MET A 261 -22.83 7.44 24.00
C MET A 261 -23.66 7.12 25.25
N SER A 262 -23.25 6.14 26.04
CA SER A 262 -23.69 6.04 27.42
C SER A 262 -23.01 7.15 28.20
N LEU A 263 -23.79 8.16 28.59
CA LEU A 263 -23.35 9.20 29.52
C LEU A 263 -23.07 8.56 30.90
N PRO A 264 -21.98 8.95 31.59
CA PRO A 264 -21.78 8.51 32.96
C PRO A 264 -22.80 9.20 33.88
N PRO A 265 -23.33 8.52 34.90
CA PRO A 265 -24.17 9.18 35.90
C PRO A 265 -23.33 10.13 36.75
N TRP A 266 -23.81 11.38 36.87
CA TRP A 266 -23.33 12.29 37.91
C TRP A 266 -23.98 11.88 39.24
N ARG A 267 -23.14 11.73 40.27
CA ARG A 267 -23.43 11.58 41.72
C ARG A 267 -24.83 11.14 42.14
#